data_AF-A0A4Q3LKG2-F1
#
_entry.id   AF-A0A4Q3LKG2-F1
#
_cell.length_a   1.000
_cell.length_b   1.000
_cell.length_c   1.000
_cell.angle_alpha   90.00
_cell.angle_beta   90.00
_cell.angle_gamma   90.00
#
_symmetry.space_group_name_H-M   'P 1'
#
loop_
_entity.id
_entity.type
_entity.pdbx_description
1 polymer ?
#
loop_
_entity_poly.entity_id
_entity_poly.type
_entity_poly.pdbx_seq_one_letter_code
_entity_poly.pdbx_strand_id
1 'polypeptide(L)'
;MERIWGPVNGFYLAAYAAPVGDGDRFASYAKVCWEKPDSYWDADCAFKIFGGENHRSEEAALALVALDASNEISYLPSHARRLAEQRQRDHVPIPRLFVTSFFRHRIA
;
A
#
# COMPACT_ATOMS: atom_id res chain seq x y z
N MET A 1 -9.34 -8.55 -10.50
CA MET A 1 -8.01 -8.09 -10.94
C MET A 1 -7.33 -7.26 -9.83
N GLU A 2 -6.01 -7.35 -9.68
CA GLU A 2 -5.22 -6.55 -8.72
C GLU A 2 -4.29 -5.56 -9.45
N ARG A 3 -4.03 -4.39 -8.86
CA ARG A 3 -3.06 -3.43 -9.37
C ARG A 3 -2.37 -2.64 -8.25
N ILE A 4 -1.06 -2.45 -8.41
CA ILE A 4 -0.22 -1.66 -7.50
C ILE A 4 0.35 -0.44 -8.24
N TRP A 5 0.27 0.74 -7.64
CA TRP A 5 0.80 2.00 -8.15
C TRP A 5 1.62 2.75 -7.09
N GLY A 6 2.36 3.76 -7.55
CA GLY A 6 3.03 4.73 -6.70
C GLY A 6 4.57 4.73 -6.82
N PRO A 7 5.25 5.52 -5.97
CA PRO A 7 4.66 6.24 -4.83
C PRO A 7 3.83 7.49 -5.24
N VAL A 8 2.77 7.78 -4.48
CA VAL A 8 1.92 9.00 -4.54
C VAL A 8 2.07 9.71 -3.19
N ASN A 9 2.68 10.90 -3.16
CA ASN A 9 3.05 11.63 -1.92
C ASN A 9 3.71 10.76 -0.83
N GLY A 10 4.56 9.82 -1.24
CA GLY A 10 5.26 8.93 -0.32
C GLY A 10 4.50 7.67 0.07
N PHE A 11 3.30 7.42 -0.47
CA PHE A 11 2.51 6.20 -0.22
C PHE A 11 2.42 5.33 -1.47
N TYR A 12 2.24 4.02 -1.31
CA TYR A 12 1.89 3.13 -2.40
C TYR A 12 0.41 2.81 -2.38
N LEU A 13 -0.17 2.51 -3.55
CA LEU A 13 -1.56 2.14 -3.68
C LEU A 13 -1.62 0.69 -4.13
N ALA A 14 -2.24 -0.19 -3.37
CA ALA A 14 -2.65 -1.50 -3.86
C ALA A 14 -4.16 -1.50 -3.98
N ALA A 15 -4.71 -1.86 -5.12
CA ALA A 15 -6.15 -2.00 -5.31
C ALA A 15 -6.51 -3.33 -5.93
N TYR A 16 -7.73 -3.75 -5.66
CA TYR A 16 -8.34 -4.86 -6.38
C TYR A 16 -9.78 -4.52 -6.74
N ALA A 17 -10.23 -5.14 -7.82
CA ALA A 17 -11.63 -5.20 -8.21
C ALA A 17 -12.14 -6.63 -8.06
N ALA A 18 -13.37 -6.76 -7.55
CA ALA A 18 -14.07 -8.04 -7.43
C ALA A 18 -15.48 -7.95 -8.03
N PRO A 19 -15.97 -9.02 -8.69
CA PRO A 19 -17.34 -9.06 -9.18
C PRO A 19 -18.35 -8.99 -8.04
N VAL A 20 -19.49 -8.36 -8.30
CA VAL A 20 -20.61 -8.20 -7.36
C VAL A 20 -21.81 -8.94 -7.93
N GLY A 21 -22.47 -9.73 -7.06
CA GLY A 21 -23.62 -10.55 -7.44
C GLY A 21 -23.30 -11.45 -8.63
N ASP A 22 -24.07 -11.26 -9.69
CA ASP A 22 -24.10 -12.06 -10.91
C ASP A 22 -22.83 -11.89 -11.79
N GLY A 23 -21.97 -10.91 -11.46
CA GLY A 23 -20.70 -10.66 -12.14
C GLY A 23 -20.73 -9.54 -13.19
N ASP A 24 -21.87 -8.88 -13.40
CA ASP A 24 -22.02 -7.76 -14.34
C ASP A 24 -21.51 -6.42 -13.80
N ARG A 25 -21.23 -6.37 -12.50
CA ARG A 25 -20.72 -5.19 -11.79
C ARG A 25 -19.50 -5.56 -10.97
N PHE A 26 -18.68 -4.55 -10.69
CA PHE A 26 -17.47 -4.72 -9.88
C PHE A 26 -17.47 -3.76 -8.70
N ALA A 27 -17.00 -4.27 -7.56
CA ALA A 27 -16.60 -3.51 -6.40
C ALA A 27 -15.12 -3.23 -6.44
N SER A 28 -14.72 -2.01 -6.06
CA SER A 28 -13.32 -1.62 -5.98
C SER A 28 -12.90 -1.27 -4.56
N TYR A 29 -11.67 -1.67 -4.25
CA TYR A 29 -11.05 -1.40 -2.97
C TYR A 29 -9.61 -0.98 -3.21
N ALA A 30 -9.13 -0.02 -2.42
CA ALA A 30 -7.71 0.33 -2.35
C ALA A 30 -7.20 0.27 -0.90
N LYS A 31 -5.94 -0.09 -0.76
CA LYS A 31 -5.12 0.09 0.44
C LYS A 31 -4.09 1.16 0.11
N VAL A 32 -4.06 2.19 0.92
CA VAL A 32 -2.95 3.15 0.94
C VAL A 32 -1.89 2.59 1.87
N CYS A 33 -0.72 2.31 1.31
CA CYS A 33 0.34 1.52 1.93
C CYS A 33 1.54 2.41 2.24
N TRP A 34 2.22 2.14 3.36
CA TRP A 34 3.45 2.83 3.72
C TRP A 34 4.61 2.45 2.80
N GLU A 35 4.62 1.19 2.36
CA GLU A 35 5.65 0.59 1.51
C GLU A 35 5.03 -0.03 0.28
N LYS A 36 5.87 -0.33 -0.72
CA LYS A 36 5.40 -1.02 -1.93
C LYS A 36 5.05 -2.46 -1.56
N PRO A 37 3.78 -2.87 -1.61
CA PRO A 37 3.45 -4.25 -1.34
C PRO A 37 3.70 -5.10 -2.60
N ASP A 38 3.90 -6.40 -2.41
CA ASP A 38 3.90 -7.38 -3.50
C ASP A 38 2.47 -7.80 -3.89
N SER A 39 1.54 -7.76 -2.93
CA SER A 39 0.13 -8.11 -3.12
C SER A 39 -0.80 -7.18 -2.34
N TYR A 40 -2.01 -6.97 -2.82
CA TYR A 40 -3.07 -6.28 -2.08
C TYR A 40 -3.36 -6.98 -0.75
N TRP A 41 -3.32 -8.31 -0.73
CA TRP A 41 -3.74 -9.13 0.40
C TRP A 41 -2.81 -8.95 1.60
N ASP A 42 -1.51 -8.95 1.35
CA ASP A 42 -0.46 -8.91 2.38
C ASP A 42 0.06 -7.49 2.66
N ALA A 43 -0.47 -6.48 1.97
CA ALA A 43 -0.02 -5.10 2.12
C ALA A 43 -0.22 -4.54 3.54
N ASP A 44 0.86 -3.99 4.11
CA ASP A 44 0.82 -3.13 5.30
C ASP A 44 0.18 -1.78 4.95
N CYS A 45 -0.92 -1.48 5.62
CA CYS A 45 -1.89 -0.49 5.19
C CYS A 45 -1.97 0.65 6.20
N ALA A 46 -1.80 1.88 5.74
CA ALA A 46 -2.14 3.07 6.50
C ALA A 46 -3.67 3.19 6.67
N PHE A 47 -4.41 3.09 5.58
CA PHE A 47 -5.88 3.12 5.56
C PHE A 47 -6.45 2.54 4.27
N LYS A 48 -7.73 2.16 4.31
CA LYS A 48 -8.46 1.51 3.22
C LYS A 48 -9.50 2.45 2.62
N ILE A 49 -9.75 2.27 1.33
CA ILE A 49 -10.77 3.00 0.58
C ILE A 49 -11.66 2.00 -0.13
N PHE A 50 -12.96 2.27 -0.09
CA PHE A 50 -13.96 1.59 -0.89
C PHE A 50 -14.42 2.52 -2.01
N GLY A 51 -14.20 2.12 -3.25
CA GLY A 51 -14.54 2.91 -4.45
C GLY A 51 -15.94 2.63 -5.00
N GLY A 52 -16.80 1.94 -4.24
CA GLY A 52 -18.15 1.58 -4.66
C GLY A 52 -18.24 0.23 -5.40
N GLU A 53 -19.48 -0.17 -5.73
CA GLU A 53 -19.83 -1.53 -6.22
C GLU A 53 -20.52 -1.59 -7.59
N ASN A 54 -20.73 -0.45 -8.25
CA ASN A 54 -21.51 -0.37 -9.49
C ASN A 54 -20.66 -0.07 -10.74
N HIS A 55 -19.44 -0.59 -10.78
CA HIS A 55 -18.53 -0.36 -11.91
C HIS A 55 -18.84 -1.29 -13.08
N ARG A 56 -18.68 -0.77 -14.31
CA ARG A 56 -18.97 -1.51 -15.57
C ARG A 56 -17.86 -2.47 -15.98
N SER A 57 -16.66 -2.32 -15.45
CA SER A 57 -15.53 -3.22 -15.69
C SER A 57 -14.54 -3.17 -14.51
N GLU A 58 -13.64 -4.14 -14.43
CA GLU A 58 -12.56 -4.16 -13.45
C GLU A 58 -11.65 -2.94 -13.60
N GLU A 59 -11.32 -2.54 -14.84
CA GLU A 59 -10.47 -1.38 -15.13
C GLU A 59 -11.12 -0.08 -14.66
N ALA A 60 -12.42 0.10 -14.90
CA ALA A 60 -13.16 1.27 -14.43
C ALA A 60 -13.17 1.33 -12.90
N ALA A 61 -13.40 0.19 -12.25
CA ALA A 61 -13.39 0.06 -10.80
C ALA A 61 -12.03 0.45 -10.21
N LEU A 62 -10.94 -0.06 -10.80
CA LEU A 62 -9.57 0.23 -10.37
C LEU A 62 -9.15 1.68 -10.65
N ALA A 63 -9.54 2.24 -11.80
CA ALA A 63 -9.23 3.62 -12.14
C ALA A 63 -9.88 4.61 -11.17
N LEU A 64 -11.16 4.37 -10.81
CA LEU A 64 -11.86 5.25 -9.87
C LEU A 64 -11.25 5.16 -8.47
N VAL A 65 -11.05 3.95 -7.94
CA VAL A 65 -10.51 3.81 -6.57
C VAL A 65 -9.07 4.32 -6.45
N ALA A 66 -8.28 4.27 -7.54
CA ALA A 66 -6.95 4.87 -7.58
C ALA A 66 -7.02 6.41 -7.58
N LEU A 67 -7.98 7.00 -8.28
CA LEU A 67 -8.24 8.45 -8.26
C LEU A 67 -8.69 8.89 -6.86
N ASP A 68 -9.65 8.20 -6.27
CA ASP A 68 -10.15 8.49 -4.91
C ASP A 68 -9.01 8.38 -3.90
N ALA A 69 -8.19 7.33 -3.97
CA ALA A 69 -7.02 7.17 -3.11
C ALA A 69 -5.99 8.28 -3.28
N SER A 70 -5.76 8.73 -4.52
CA SER A 70 -4.86 9.84 -4.78
C SER A 70 -5.41 11.16 -4.21
N ASN A 71 -6.73 11.37 -4.28
CA ASN A 71 -7.39 12.53 -3.69
C ASN A 71 -7.28 12.51 -2.17
N GLU A 72 -7.59 11.39 -1.51
CA GLU A 72 -7.45 11.23 -0.05
C GLU A 72 -6.03 11.50 0.41
N ILE A 73 -5.03 10.95 -0.31
CA ILE A 73 -3.62 11.21 -0.04
C ILE A 73 -3.26 12.71 -0.18
N SER A 74 -3.90 13.43 -1.12
CA SER A 74 -3.63 14.84 -1.33
C SER A 74 -4.09 15.74 -0.17
N TYR A 75 -5.09 15.29 0.60
CA TYR A 75 -5.59 15.98 1.79
C TYR A 75 -4.79 15.67 3.05
N LEU A 76 -3.88 14.68 3.00
CA LEU A 76 -3.05 14.34 4.16
C LEU A 76 -2.09 15.49 4.50
N PRO A 77 -1.89 15.77 5.79
CA PRO A 77 -0.93 16.77 6.21
C PRO A 77 0.50 16.37 5.85
N SER A 78 1.38 17.35 5.65
CA SER A 78 2.78 17.12 5.24
C SER A 78 3.58 16.18 6.16
N HIS A 79 3.20 16.09 7.45
CA HIS A 79 3.83 15.16 8.38
C HIS A 79 3.52 13.69 8.05
N ALA A 80 2.35 13.39 7.47
CA ALA A 80 1.98 12.03 7.07
C ALA A 80 2.89 11.54 5.94
N ARG A 81 3.17 12.40 4.96
CA ARG A 81 4.16 12.14 3.91
C ARG A 81 5.55 11.87 4.49
N ARG A 82 6.01 12.71 5.42
CA ARG A 82 7.31 12.51 6.07
C ARG A 82 7.39 11.18 6.82
N LEU A 83 6.30 10.79 7.49
CA LEU A 83 6.21 9.49 8.17
C LEU A 83 6.27 8.34 7.18
N ALA A 84 5.57 8.43 6.04
CA ALA A 84 5.61 7.41 5.00
C ALA A 84 7.01 7.26 4.39
N GLU A 85 7.66 8.37 4.04
CA GLU A 85 9.05 8.39 3.58
C GLU A 85 10.02 7.83 4.64
N GLN A 86 9.77 8.08 5.92
CA GLN A 86 10.57 7.52 7.01
C GLN A 86 10.38 6.01 7.14
N ARG A 87 9.15 5.50 7.14
CA ARG A 87 8.90 4.05 7.20
C ARG A 87 9.61 3.31 6.07
N GLN A 88 9.56 3.85 4.85
CA GLN A 88 10.28 3.29 3.70
C GLN A 88 11.80 3.24 3.89
N ARG A 89 12.39 4.22 4.57
CA ARG A 89 13.83 4.22 4.90
C ARG A 89 14.15 3.25 6.03
N ASP A 90 13.32 3.21 7.06
CA ASP A 90 13.58 2.42 8.27
C ASP A 90 13.38 0.91 8.00
N HIS A 91 12.54 0.56 7.02
CA HIS A 91 12.36 -0.81 6.51
C HIS A 91 13.32 -1.20 5.39
N VAL A 92 14.48 -0.54 5.27
CA VAL A 92 15.61 -1.17 4.57
C VAL A 92 15.82 -2.53 5.26
N PRO A 93 15.61 -3.68 4.57
CA PRO A 93 16.02 -4.94 5.13
C PRO A 93 17.51 -4.78 5.32
N ILE A 94 17.96 -4.67 6.58
CA ILE A 94 19.38 -4.59 6.90
C ILE A 94 19.98 -5.74 6.08
N PRO A 95 20.88 -5.48 5.10
CA PRO A 95 21.57 -6.57 4.44
C PRO A 95 22.14 -7.40 5.58
N ARG A 96 22.08 -8.74 5.55
CA ARG A 96 22.62 -9.63 6.60
C ARG A 96 24.12 -9.37 6.87
N LEU A 97 24.43 -8.22 7.44
CA LEU A 97 25.70 -7.64 7.80
C LEU A 97 25.45 -7.27 9.25
N PHE A 98 26.18 -7.92 10.14
CA PHE A 98 25.97 -7.98 11.60
C PHE A 98 25.03 -9.09 12.11
N VAL A 99 25.23 -10.32 11.63
CA VAL A 99 25.26 -11.47 12.55
C VAL A 99 26.68 -12.01 12.61
N THR A 100 27.61 -11.21 13.11
CA THR A 100 28.84 -11.66 13.77
C THR A 100 29.44 -10.49 14.52
N SER A 101 29.88 -10.75 15.76
CA SER A 101 30.61 -9.85 16.65
C SER A 101 29.79 -8.97 17.61
N PHE A 102 28.95 -9.57 18.44
CA PHE A 102 28.69 -9.06 19.80
C PHE A 102 28.72 -10.14 20.90
N PHE A 103 29.43 -11.24 20.67
CA PHE A 103 29.79 -12.21 21.73
C PHE A 103 31.27 -12.59 21.63
N ARG A 104 32.14 -11.60 21.81
CA ARG A 104 33.48 -11.82 22.36
C ARG A 104 33.70 -10.68 23.32
N HIS A 105 33.47 -10.91 24.61
CA HIS A 105 34.36 -10.55 25.71
C HIS A 105 33.69 -10.93 27.05
N ARG A 106 34.48 -11.62 27.88
CA ARG A 106 34.23 -12.08 29.27
C ARG A 106 33.59 -13.46 29.45
N ILE A 107 34.39 -14.48 29.25
CA ILE A 107 34.65 -15.46 30.33
C ILE A 107 36.16 -15.44 30.56
N ALA A 108 36.56 -14.85 31.68
CA ALA A 108 37.80 -15.15 32.39
C ALA A 108 37.36 -15.70 33.75
#